data_AF-A0A4Z0BUU1-F1
#
_entry.id   AF-A0A4Z0BUU1-F1
#
_cell.length_a   1.000
_cell.length_b   1.000
_cell.length_c   1.000
_cell.angle_alpha   90.00
_cell.angle_beta   90.00
_cell.angle_gamma   90.00
#
_symmetry.space_group_name_H-M   'P 1'
#
loop_
_entity.id
_entity.type
_entity.pdbx_description
1 polymer ?
#
loop_
_entity_poly.entity_id
_entity_poly.type
_entity_poly.pdbx_seq_one_letter_code
_entity_poly.pdbx_strand_id
1 'polypeptide(L)'
;MGERKSRHKLVEALHGDVRLEPYHVGWTGRTALLACLFRPGTREELLPRLERARLLRLREALTVTGIESIPRGRKSVEHYRQTWICAAAPIAPERWPRRPGPRLSCGFDPEDDDAEDLPAT
;
A
#
# COMPACT_ATOMS: atom_id res chain seq x y z
N MET A 1 28.49 8.13 32.23
CA MET A 1 27.87 7.05 31.45
C MET A 1 26.49 7.53 31.02
N GLY A 2 26.27 7.74 29.72
CA GLY A 2 25.01 8.26 29.19
C GLY A 2 24.14 7.14 28.65
N GLU A 3 23.02 6.85 29.32
CA GLU A 3 21.97 6.00 28.78
C GLU A 3 21.29 6.71 27.60
N ARG A 4 21.55 6.23 26.38
CA ARG A 4 20.73 6.57 25.21
C ARG A 4 19.35 5.96 25.41
N LYS A 5 18.41 6.72 25.98
CA LYS A 5 16.99 6.39 25.96
C LYS A 5 16.51 6.43 24.50
N SER A 6 16.52 5.28 23.84
CA SER A 6 15.82 5.08 22.57
C SER A 6 14.35 5.42 22.80
N ARG A 7 13.94 6.62 22.37
CA ARG A 7 12.54 7.03 22.34
C ARG A 7 11.85 6.21 21.25
N HIS A 8 11.43 5.00 21.58
CA HIS A 8 10.41 4.28 20.81
C HIS A 8 9.13 5.09 20.97
N LYS A 9 8.92 6.05 20.07
CA LYS A 9 7.66 6.76 19.94
C LYS A 9 6.68 5.70 19.46
N LEU A 10 5.90 5.15 20.39
CA LEU A 10 4.80 4.25 20.07
C LEU A 10 3.86 5.07 19.19
N VAL A 11 3.84 4.78 17.89
CA VAL A 11 2.86 5.37 16.99
C VAL A 11 1.58 4.59 17.24
N GLU A 12 0.59 5.24 17.83
CA GLU A 12 -0.73 4.63 18.03
C GLU A 12 -1.28 4.15 16.68
N ALA A 13 -1.85 2.94 16.66
CA ALA A 13 -2.41 2.38 15.45
C ALA A 13 -3.64 3.19 15.04
N LEU A 14 -3.66 3.69 13.81
CA LEU A 14 -4.84 4.32 13.23
C LEU A 14 -5.81 3.23 12.80
N HIS A 15 -6.97 3.16 13.45
CA HIS A 15 -8.09 2.32 13.00
C HIS A 15 -8.84 3.04 11.88
N GLY A 16 -9.01 2.39 10.73
CA GLY A 16 -9.68 2.98 9.57
C GLY A 16 -10.06 1.96 8.50
N ASP A 17 -10.93 2.40 7.59
CA ASP A 17 -11.39 1.62 6.45
C ASP A 17 -10.54 1.96 5.22
N VAL A 18 -9.80 0.97 4.70
CA VAL A 18 -9.04 1.12 3.46
C VAL A 18 -9.96 0.91 2.27
N ARG A 19 -10.01 1.87 1.35
CA ARG A 19 -10.69 1.75 0.06
C ARG A 19 -9.69 1.83 -1.08
N LEU A 20 -9.95 1.03 -2.10
CA LEU A 20 -9.18 0.97 -3.33
C LEU A 20 -10.09 1.39 -4.48
N GLU A 21 -9.72 2.44 -5.18
CA GLU A 21 -10.50 2.99 -6.27
C GLU A 21 -9.67 2.94 -7.56
N PRO A 22 -10.21 2.45 -8.68
CA PRO A 22 -9.55 2.59 -9.96
C PRO A 22 -9.52 4.08 -10.36
N TYR A 23 -8.39 4.54 -10.87
CA TYR A 23 -8.26 5.88 -11.45
C TYR A 23 -7.39 5.87 -12.71
N HIS A 24 -7.67 6.78 -13.64
CA HIS A 24 -6.94 6.88 -14.90
C HIS A 24 -5.73 7.80 -14.76
N VAL A 25 -4.54 7.28 -15.05
CA VAL A 25 -3.29 8.04 -14.94
C VAL A 25 -3.00 8.78 -16.25
N GLY A 26 -3.21 10.10 -16.22
CA GLY A 26 -2.84 10.99 -17.32
C GLY A 26 -3.57 10.70 -18.63
N TRP A 27 -3.00 11.17 -19.75
CA TRP A 27 -3.61 11.05 -21.08
C TRP A 27 -3.53 9.64 -21.69
N THR A 28 -2.70 8.76 -21.13
CA THR A 28 -2.49 7.40 -21.66
C THR A 28 -3.61 6.42 -21.33
N GLY A 29 -4.56 6.81 -20.48
CA GLY A 29 -5.72 5.97 -20.11
C GLY A 29 -5.41 4.77 -19.21
N ARG A 30 -4.14 4.52 -18.86
CA ARG A 30 -3.75 3.41 -17.98
C ARG A 30 -4.48 3.50 -16.64
N THR A 31 -5.24 2.46 -16.31
CA THR A 31 -5.90 2.31 -15.01
C THR A 31 -4.85 1.96 -13.96
N ALA A 32 -4.85 2.71 -12.87
CA ALA A 32 -4.09 2.41 -11.67
C ALA A 32 -5.02 2.42 -10.45
N LEU A 33 -4.51 2.03 -9.30
CA LEU A 33 -5.28 2.06 -8.05
C LEU A 33 -4.92 3.30 -7.24
N LEU A 34 -5.94 3.93 -6.68
CA LEU A 34 -5.86 4.94 -5.66
C LEU A 34 -6.22 4.28 -4.33
N ALA A 35 -5.36 4.39 -3.32
CA ALA A 35 -5.65 3.91 -1.98
C ALA A 35 -5.97 5.07 -1.04
N CYS A 36 -7.09 4.95 -0.34
CA CYS A 36 -7.61 5.95 0.58
C CYS A 36 -7.87 5.27 1.94
N LEU A 37 -7.47 5.92 3.04
CA LEU A 37 -7.81 5.47 4.39
C LEU A 37 -8.86 6.42 4.97
N PHE A 38 -10.01 5.89 5.34
CA PHE A 38 -11.12 6.65 5.92
C PHE A 38 -11.32 6.34 7.40
N ARG A 39 -11.89 7.29 8.15
CA ARG A 39 -12.41 7.02 9.48
C ARG A 39 -13.60 6.04 9.35
N PRO A 40 -13.70 5.02 10.22
CA PRO A 40 -14.73 4.00 10.10
C PRO A 40 -16.14 4.59 10.05
N GLY A 41 -16.93 4.17 9.07
CA GLY A 41 -18.31 4.64 8.90
C GLY A 41 -18.46 6.08 8.40
N THR A 42 -17.37 6.78 8.05
CA THR A 42 -17.43 8.14 7.51
C THR A 42 -16.77 8.24 6.12
N ARG A 43 -16.74 9.45 5.57
CA ARG A 43 -15.97 9.81 4.37
C ARG A 43 -14.78 10.72 4.69
N GLU A 44 -14.43 10.84 5.95
CA GLU A 44 -13.27 11.64 6.41
C GLU A 44 -11.99 10.85 6.14
N GLU A 45 -11.09 11.43 5.34
CA GLU A 45 -9.78 10.84 5.04
C GLU A 45 -8.84 11.02 6.24
N LEU A 46 -8.22 9.92 6.70
CA LEU A 46 -7.29 9.90 7.82
C LEU A 46 -5.84 10.08 7.40
N LEU A 47 -5.49 9.63 6.19
CA LEU A 47 -4.16 9.73 5.63
C LEU A 47 -4.22 10.27 4.20
N PRO A 48 -3.15 10.95 3.74
CA PRO A 48 -3.01 11.36 2.35
C PRO A 48 -3.17 10.18 1.39
N ARG A 49 -3.87 10.37 0.28
CA ARG A 49 -4.13 9.29 -0.68
C ARG A 49 -2.83 8.79 -1.31
N LEU A 50 -2.77 7.49 -1.59
CA LEU A 50 -1.66 6.89 -2.34
C LEU A 50 -2.08 6.62 -3.77
N GLU A 51 -1.50 7.38 -4.69
CA GLU A 51 -1.57 7.16 -6.12
C GLU A 51 -0.74 5.95 -6.56
N ARG A 52 -1.14 5.35 -7.68
CA ARG A 52 -0.48 4.15 -8.26
C ARG A 52 -0.25 3.05 -7.23
N ALA A 53 -1.22 2.88 -6.33
CA ALA A 53 -1.16 1.94 -5.24
C ALA A 53 -0.98 0.51 -5.76
N ARG A 54 -0.12 -0.23 -5.07
CA ARG A 54 0.13 -1.65 -5.28
C ARG A 54 -0.12 -2.37 -3.97
N LEU A 55 -0.75 -3.53 -4.07
CA LEU A 55 -1.08 -4.35 -2.94
C LEU A 55 -0.18 -5.58 -2.92
N LEU A 56 0.28 -5.92 -1.72
CA LEU A 56 0.96 -7.18 -1.47
C LEU A 56 0.37 -7.78 -0.21
N ARG A 57 -0.21 -8.98 -0.36
CA ARG A 57 -0.73 -9.75 0.77
C ARG A 57 0.44 -10.43 1.47
N LEU A 58 0.49 -10.24 2.77
CA LEU A 58 1.38 -10.95 3.69
C LEU A 58 0.53 -11.86 4.58
N ARG A 59 1.18 -12.72 5.36
CA ARG A 59 0.48 -13.71 6.18
C ARG A 59 -0.51 -13.09 7.17
N GLU A 60 -0.10 -12.03 7.87
CA GLU A 60 -0.88 -11.36 8.93
C GLU A 60 -1.31 -9.94 8.55
N ALA A 61 -1.02 -9.49 7.32
CA ALA A 61 -1.18 -8.10 6.92
C ALA A 61 -1.38 -7.94 5.41
N LEU A 62 -1.82 -6.75 5.02
CA LEU A 62 -1.82 -6.26 3.65
C LEU A 62 -0.92 -5.04 3.60
N THR A 63 0.07 -5.02 2.70
CA THR A 63 0.86 -3.81 2.47
C THR A 63 0.34 -3.07 1.26
N VAL A 64 0.13 -1.77 1.41
CA VAL A 64 -0.25 -0.86 0.33
C VAL A 64 0.89 0.09 0.07
N THR A 65 1.54 -0.02 -1.08
CA THR A 65 2.65 0.85 -1.48
C THR A 65 2.21 1.75 -2.61
N GLY A 66 2.46 3.05 -2.51
CA GLY A 66 2.11 4.00 -3.57
C GLY A 66 2.87 5.32 -3.44
N ILE A 67 2.37 6.33 -4.14
CA ILE A 67 2.93 7.67 -4.19
C ILE A 67 1.96 8.63 -3.52
N GLU A 68 2.42 9.29 -2.47
CA GLU A 68 1.76 10.46 -1.92
C GLU A 68 2.21 11.69 -2.72
N SER A 69 1.26 12.46 -3.23
CA SER A 69 1.50 13.72 -3.93
C SER A 69 1.17 14.89 -3.02
N ILE A 70 2.18 15.66 -2.59
CA ILE A 70 2.01 16.82 -1.71
C ILE A 70 2.19 18.10 -2.55
N PRO A 71 1.14 18.92 -2.73
CA PRO A 71 1.28 20.22 -3.36
C PRO A 71 2.22 21.12 -2.56
N ARG A 72 3.24 21.66 -3.21
CA ARG A 72 4.10 22.72 -2.68
C ARG A 72 3.83 23.99 -3.47
N GLY A 73 3.03 24.89 -2.91
CA GLY A 73 2.69 26.15 -3.58
C GLY A 73 1.88 25.95 -4.87
N ARG A 74 1.97 26.91 -5.80
CA ARG A 74 1.08 26.99 -6.98
C ARG A 74 1.43 26.05 -8.14
N LYS A 75 2.67 25.58 -8.25
CA LYS A 75 3.16 24.86 -9.46
C LYS A 75 4.06 23.66 -9.18
N SER A 76 4.38 23.36 -7.92
CA SER A 76 5.21 22.20 -7.58
C SER A 76 4.39 21.16 -6.83
N VAL A 77 4.65 19.90 -7.14
CA VAL A 77 4.15 18.74 -6.42
C VAL A 77 5.35 17.91 -6.03
N GLU A 78 5.49 17.61 -4.75
CA GLU A 78 6.46 16.64 -4.27
C GLU A 78 5.82 15.26 -4.24
N HIS A 79 6.60 14.25 -4.61
CA HIS A 79 6.15 12.87 -4.65
C HIS A 79 6.94 12.04 -3.66
N TYR A 80 6.24 11.46 -2.69
CA TYR A 80 6.82 10.61 -1.66
C TYR A 80 6.34 9.18 -1.83
N ARG A 81 7.28 8.24 -1.91
CA ARG A 81 6.92 6.82 -1.88
C ARG A 81 6.57 6.43 -0.45
N GLN A 82 5.34 5.97 -0.24
CA GLN A 82 4.87 5.51 1.06
C GLN A 82 4.51 4.03 1.03
N THR A 83 4.47 3.41 2.21
CA THR A 83 3.96 2.05 2.39
C THR A 83 3.16 2.00 3.68
N TRP A 84 1.89 1.63 3.54
CA TRP A 84 1.00 1.36 4.66
C TRP A 84 1.03 -0.14 4.97
N ILE A 85 1.03 -0.48 6.26
CA ILE A 85 0.87 -1.84 6.74
C ILE A 85 -0.52 -1.91 7.36
N CYS A 86 -1.44 -2.57 6.68
CA CYS A 86 -2.82 -2.72 7.09
C CYS A 86 -2.98 -4.10 7.74
N ALA A 87 -3.37 -4.14 9.00
CA ALA A 87 -3.56 -5.38 9.75
C ALA A 87 -4.85 -5.30 10.57
N ALA A 88 -5.57 -6.41 10.68
CA ALA A 88 -6.80 -6.50 11.48
C ALA A 88 -6.52 -6.43 12.99
N ALA A 89 -5.30 -6.78 13.40
CA ALA A 89 -4.83 -6.70 14.78
C ALA A 89 -3.40 -6.12 14.81
N PRO A 90 -2.97 -5.50 15.91
CA PRO A 90 -1.58 -5.06 16.08
C PRO A 90 -0.62 -6.23 15.88
N ILE A 91 0.37 -6.04 15.00
CA ILE A 91 1.42 -7.02 14.76
C ILE A 91 2.54 -6.76 15.76
N ALA A 92 2.99 -7.79 16.46
CA ALA A 92 4.14 -7.66 17.35
C ALA A 92 5.40 -7.27 16.55
N PRO A 93 6.27 -6.38 17.05
CA PRO A 93 7.42 -5.85 16.31
C PRO A 93 8.31 -6.90 15.66
N GLU A 94 8.54 -8.03 16.33
CA GLU A 94 9.34 -9.16 15.84
C GLU A 94 8.70 -9.89 14.64
N ARG A 95 7.39 -9.73 14.45
CA ARG A 95 6.60 -10.27 13.35
C ARG A 95 6.31 -9.23 12.26
N TRP A 96 6.81 -8.01 12.40
CA TRP A 96 6.59 -6.99 11.38
C TRP A 96 7.08 -7.47 10.02
N PRO A 97 6.36 -7.14 8.94
CA PRO A 97 6.85 -7.32 7.59
C PRO A 97 8.26 -6.77 7.49
N ARG A 98 9.25 -7.63 7.24
CA ARG A 98 10.57 -7.13 6.87
C ARG A 98 10.36 -6.27 5.64
N ARG A 99 10.89 -5.04 5.65
CA ARG A 99 10.80 -4.10 4.53
C ARG A 99 11.07 -4.91 3.25
N PRO A 100 10.13 -4.97 2.29
CA PRO A 100 10.45 -5.60 1.03
C PRO A 100 11.67 -4.83 0.49
N GLY A 101 12.78 -5.55 0.30
CA GLY A 101 13.85 -5.03 -0.55
C GLY A 101 13.27 -4.71 -1.93
N PRO A 102 14.00 -4.01 -2.81
CA PRO A 102 13.55 -3.79 -4.17
C PRO A 102 13.49 -5.13 -4.93
N ARG A 103 12.43 -5.92 -4.70
CA ARG A 103 12.05 -7.05 -5.53
C ARG A 103 10.79 -6.64 -6.26
N LEU A 104 11.00 -6.28 -7.52
CA LEU A 104 9.97 -6.27 -8.55
C LEU A 104 9.40 -7.69 -8.61
N SER A 105 8.18 -7.88 -8.14
CA SER A 105 7.31 -8.95 -8.61
C SER A 105 5.88 -8.54 -8.33
N CYS A 106 5.33 -7.76 -9.26
CA CYS A 106 3.93 -7.92 -9.61
C CYS A 106 3.81 -9.28 -10.28
N GLY A 107 3.65 -10.34 -9.48
CA GLY A 107 3.27 -11.67 -9.94
C GLY A 107 1.76 -11.76 -9.95
N PHE A 108 1.14 -11.06 -10.90
CA PHE A 108 -0.01 -11.64 -11.58
C PHE A 108 0.65 -12.34 -12.77
N ASP A 109 0.97 -13.62 -12.63
CA ASP A 109 1.41 -14.44 -13.77
C ASP A 109 0.13 -14.81 -14.53
N PRO A 110 -0.06 -14.32 -15.77
CA PRO A 110 -1.19 -14.72 -16.59
C PRO A 110 -1.01 -16.10 -17.24
N GLU A 111 -0.04 -16.91 -16.80
CA GLU A 111 0.23 -18.24 -17.35
C GLU A 111 -0.61 -19.38 -16.74
N ASP A 112 -1.58 -19.08 -15.86
CA ASP A 112 -2.51 -20.09 -15.32
C ASP A 112 -3.84 -20.22 -16.12
N ASP A 113 -3.94 -19.65 -17.32
CA ASP A 113 -5.19 -19.66 -18.14
C ASP A 113 -5.14 -20.51 -19.42
N ASP A 114 -4.10 -21.32 -19.65
CA ASP A 114 -4.03 -22.23 -20.81
C ASP A 114 -3.73 -23.67 -20.38
N ALA A 115 -4.66 -24.28 -19.64
CA ALA A 115 -4.80 -25.73 -19.62
C ALA A 115 -5.98 -26.12 -20.54
N GLU A 116 -5.81 -25.89 -21.85
CA GLU A 116 -6.57 -26.62 -22.87
C GLU A 116 -6.17 -28.10 -22.79
N ASP A 117 -6.97 -28.90 -22.09
CA ASP A 117 -6.90 -30.35 -22.12
C ASP A 117 -7.47 -30.84 -23.48
N LEU A 118 -6.63 -30.81 -24.52
CA LEU A 118 -6.91 -31.45 -25.80
C LEU A 118 -6.50 -32.93 -25.74
N PRO A 119 -7.35 -33.85 -26.21
CA PRO A 119 -7.13 -35.29 -26.05
C PRO A 119 -6.03 -35.79 -26.98
N ALA A 120 -5.09 -36.56 -26.45
CA ALA A 120 -4.18 -37.36 -27.25
C ALA A 120 -4.86 -38.67 -27.66
N THR A 121 -4.95 -38.84 -28.98
CA THR A 121 -5.28 -40.02 -29.80
C THR A 121 -4.75 -41.35 -29.29
#